data_AF-A0A2D6XC36-F1
#
_entry.id   AF-A0A2D6XC36-F1
#
_cell.length_a   1.000
_cell.length_b   1.000
_cell.length_c   1.000
_cell.angle_alpha   90.00
_cell.angle_beta   90.00
_cell.angle_gamma   90.00
#
_symmetry.space_group_name_H-M   'P 1'
#
loop_
_entity.id
_entity.type
_entity.pdbx_description
1 polymer ?
#
loop_
_entity_poly.entity_id
_entity_poly.type
_entity_poly.pdbx_seq_one_letter_code
_entity_poly.pdbx_strand_id
1 'polypeptide(L)'
;MSEFNPFERFEGAGTEIVELTQEIHQILDAAIDENYFGAGELECIQGQMTDLIRQGVFWLQQENQQRFIYDLKNFLTWLVTFVETRQDEKG
;
A
#
# COMPACT_ATOMS: atom_id res chain seq x y z
N MET A 1 -16.34 -19.07 26.45
CA MET A 1 -16.88 -19.33 25.10
C MET A 1 -16.15 -18.38 24.18
N SER A 2 -15.31 -18.89 23.28
CA SER A 2 -14.58 -18.04 22.32
C SER A 2 -15.59 -17.45 21.35
N GLU A 3 -15.64 -16.13 21.23
CA GLU A 3 -16.42 -15.46 20.20
C GLU A 3 -15.86 -15.87 18.83
N PHE A 4 -16.73 -16.33 17.94
CA PHE A 4 -16.38 -16.64 16.56
C PHE A 4 -15.78 -15.39 15.92
N ASN A 5 -14.47 -15.38 15.74
CA ASN A 5 -13.77 -14.33 15.01
C ASN A 5 -13.72 -14.77 13.53
N PRO A 6 -14.55 -14.21 12.64
CA PRO A 6 -14.59 -14.60 11.22
C PRO A 6 -13.28 -14.31 10.46
N PHE A 7 -12.34 -13.63 11.12
CA PHE A 7 -11.01 -13.31 10.62
C PHE A 7 -9.90 -14.25 11.13
N GLU A 8 -10.19 -15.21 12.03
CA GLU A 8 -9.23 -16.25 12.46
C GLU A 8 -8.62 -17.00 11.27
N ARG A 9 -9.42 -17.26 10.23
CA ARG A 9 -8.97 -17.91 8.98
C ARG A 9 -7.98 -17.11 8.15
N PHE A 10 -7.69 -15.88 8.54
CA PHE A 10 -6.76 -14.97 7.88
C PHE A 10 -5.62 -14.52 8.81
N GLU A 11 -5.47 -15.15 9.98
CA GLU A 11 -4.35 -14.90 10.89
C GLU A 11 -3.02 -15.18 10.19
N GLY A 12 -2.17 -14.15 10.08
CA GLY A 12 -0.92 -14.14 9.30
C GLY A 12 -1.00 -13.21 8.10
N ALA A 13 -1.90 -13.47 7.16
CA ALA A 13 -2.07 -12.63 5.96
C ALA A 13 -2.69 -11.25 6.29
N GLY A 14 -3.59 -11.18 7.28
CA GLY A 14 -4.07 -9.91 7.81
C GLY A 14 -2.95 -9.07 8.44
N THR A 15 -1.99 -9.73 9.10
CA THR A 15 -0.82 -9.06 9.70
C THR A 15 0.07 -8.47 8.61
N GLU A 16 0.40 -9.24 7.57
CA GLU A 16 1.26 -8.77 6.47
C GLU A 16 0.61 -7.62 5.66
N ILE A 17 -0.71 -7.68 5.41
CA ILE A 17 -1.44 -6.57 4.77
C ILE A 17 -1.36 -5.30 5.63
N VAL A 18 -1.53 -5.43 6.94
CA VAL A 18 -1.43 -4.30 7.87
C VAL A 18 0.00 -3.73 7.90
N GLU A 19 1.02 -4.58 7.94
CA GLU A 19 2.43 -4.17 7.91
C GLU A 19 2.77 -3.41 6.62
N LEU A 20 2.41 -3.95 5.46
CA LEU A 20 2.67 -3.32 4.16
C LEU A 20 1.92 -1.98 4.01
N THR A 21 0.69 -1.88 4.50
CA THR A 21 -0.06 -0.62 4.46
C THR A 21 0.51 0.44 5.40
N GLN A 22 1.03 0.03 6.57
CA GLN A 22 1.75 0.94 7.47
C GLN A 22 3.05 1.46 6.84
N GLU A 23 3.81 0.59 6.17
CA GLU A 23 5.03 0.98 5.48
C GLU A 23 4.77 1.98 4.36
N ILE A 24 3.73 1.73 3.54
CA ILE A 24 3.26 2.67 2.51
C ILE A 24 2.96 4.04 3.12
N HIS A 25 2.21 4.09 4.22
CA HIS A 25 1.89 5.37 4.88
C HIS A 25 3.15 6.08 5.38
N GLN A 26 4.07 5.37 6.03
CA GLN A 26 5.31 5.98 6.53
C GLN A 26 6.16 6.61 5.42
N ILE A 27 6.27 5.95 4.26
CA ILE A 27 6.99 6.48 3.11
C ILE A 27 6.32 7.74 2.56
N LEU A 28 4.98 7.72 2.42
CA LEU A 28 4.23 8.87 1.94
C LEU A 28 4.34 10.05 2.89
N ASP A 29 4.17 9.84 4.19
CA ASP A 29 4.27 10.88 5.21
C ASP A 29 5.67 11.53 5.18
N ALA A 30 6.73 10.73 5.18
CA ALA A 30 8.11 11.24 5.10
C ALA A 30 8.36 12.04 3.81
N ALA A 31 7.90 11.55 2.66
CA ALA A 31 8.11 12.24 1.40
C ALA A 31 7.26 13.53 1.25
N ILE A 32 6.09 13.59 1.90
CA ILE A 32 5.28 14.81 2.00
C ILE A 32 5.95 15.84 2.91
N ASP A 33 6.47 15.41 4.07
CA ASP A 33 7.16 16.27 5.03
C ASP A 33 8.43 16.89 4.42
N GLU A 34 9.18 16.12 3.62
CA GLU A 34 10.34 16.59 2.85
C GLU A 34 9.95 17.38 1.58
N ASN A 35 8.65 17.57 1.33
CA ASN A 35 8.09 18.32 0.22
C ASN A 35 8.57 17.81 -1.16
N TYR A 36 8.72 16.49 -1.31
CA TYR A 36 9.12 15.87 -2.57
C TYR A 36 8.02 15.88 -3.63
N PHE A 37 6.75 16.02 -3.24
CA PHE A 37 5.62 15.93 -4.17
C PHE A 37 4.99 17.29 -4.49
N GLY A 38 4.79 17.55 -5.78
CA GLY A 38 3.87 18.58 -6.27
C GLY A 38 2.48 17.99 -6.52
N ALA A 39 1.57 18.82 -7.05
CA ALA A 39 0.21 18.39 -7.36
C ALA A 39 0.16 17.19 -8.34
N GLY A 40 1.04 17.19 -9.34
CA GLY A 40 1.10 16.10 -10.33
C GLY A 40 1.56 14.78 -9.74
N GLU A 41 2.55 14.79 -8.85
CA GLU A 41 3.00 13.59 -8.13
C GLU A 41 1.89 13.05 -7.21
N LEU A 42 1.19 13.94 -6.49
CA LEU A 42 0.08 13.54 -5.62
C LEU A 42 -1.08 12.92 -6.40
N GLU A 43 -1.43 13.48 -7.57
CA GLU A 43 -2.44 12.91 -8.46
C GLU A 43 -2.02 11.52 -8.98
N CYS A 44 -0.75 11.35 -9.33
CA CYS A 44 -0.20 10.06 -9.77
C CYS A 44 -0.30 8.99 -8.66
N ILE A 45 0.14 9.33 -7.45
CA ILE A 45 0.07 8.46 -6.27
C ILE A 45 -1.39 8.10 -5.96
N GLN A 46 -2.29 9.09 -5.98
CA GLN A 46 -3.71 8.86 -5.74
C GLN A 46 -4.32 7.90 -6.77
N GLY A 47 -3.94 8.02 -8.04
CA GLY A 47 -4.35 7.09 -9.10
C GLY A 47 -3.91 5.65 -8.82
N GLN A 48 -2.63 5.45 -8.52
CA GLN A 48 -2.08 4.13 -8.20
C GLN A 48 -2.71 3.52 -6.93
N MET A 49 -2.94 4.32 -5.89
CA MET A 49 -3.63 3.87 -4.67
C MET A 49 -5.08 3.45 -4.95
N THR A 50 -5.79 4.20 -5.79
CA THR A 50 -7.18 3.88 -6.16
C THR A 50 -7.25 2.54 -6.87
N ASP A 51 -6.33 2.28 -7.79
CA ASP A 51 -6.23 0.99 -8.50
C ASP A 51 -5.87 -0.16 -7.55
N LEU A 52 -4.92 0.06 -6.63
CA LEU A 52 -4.54 -0.91 -5.60
C LEU A 52 -5.73 -1.28 -4.70
N ILE A 53 -6.50 -0.29 -4.23
CA ILE A 53 -7.70 -0.54 -3.40
C ILE A 53 -8.74 -1.34 -4.17
N ARG A 54 -9.00 -0.99 -5.44
CA ARG A 54 -9.95 -1.72 -6.28
C ARG A 54 -9.52 -3.17 -6.49
N GLN A 55 -8.25 -3.41 -6.76
CA GLN A 55 -7.69 -4.77 -6.91
C GLN A 55 -7.74 -5.53 -5.57
N GLY A 56 -7.41 -4.87 -4.47
CA GLY A 56 -7.49 -5.45 -3.13
C GLY A 56 -8.89 -5.92 -2.78
N VAL A 57 -9.90 -5.07 -2.97
CA VAL A 57 -11.30 -5.46 -2.75
C VAL A 57 -11.67 -6.68 -3.59
N PHE A 58 -11.29 -6.70 -4.88
CA PHE A 58 -11.55 -7.84 -5.75
C PHE A 58 -10.89 -9.13 -5.24
N TRP A 59 -9.60 -9.11 -4.91
CA TRP A 59 -8.89 -10.31 -4.47
C TRP A 59 -9.35 -10.82 -3.11
N LEU A 60 -9.67 -9.92 -2.19
CA LEU A 60 -10.22 -10.29 -0.88
C LEU A 60 -11.60 -10.94 -1.01
N GLN A 61 -12.46 -10.47 -1.94
CA GLN A 61 -13.75 -11.10 -2.24
C GLN A 61 -13.60 -12.50 -2.84
N GLN A 62 -12.50 -12.77 -3.55
CA GLN A 62 -12.16 -14.09 -4.08
C GLN A 62 -11.42 -14.99 -3.06
N GLU A 63 -11.33 -14.57 -1.78
CA GLU A 63 -10.54 -15.21 -0.72
C GLU A 63 -9.05 -15.41 -1.12
N ASN A 64 -8.53 -14.59 -2.04
CA ASN A 64 -7.17 -14.67 -2.55
C ASN A 64 -6.29 -13.55 -1.97
N GLN A 65 -6.08 -13.60 -0.67
CA GLN A 65 -5.29 -12.59 0.04
C GLN A 65 -3.84 -12.53 -0.40
N GLN A 66 -3.26 -13.67 -0.78
CA GLN A 66 -1.89 -13.76 -1.28
C GLN A 66 -1.68 -12.92 -2.54
N ARG A 67 -2.70 -12.85 -3.40
CA ARG A 67 -2.62 -11.98 -4.56
C ARG A 67 -2.69 -10.49 -4.19
N PHE A 68 -3.51 -10.13 -3.21
CA PHE A 68 -3.52 -8.75 -2.73
C PHE A 68 -2.19 -8.36 -2.07
N ILE A 69 -1.59 -9.24 -1.26
CA ILE A 69 -0.25 -9.05 -0.69
C ILE A 69 0.79 -8.84 -1.80
N TYR A 70 0.72 -9.61 -2.89
CA TYR A 70 1.58 -9.42 -4.05
C TYR A 70 1.39 -8.03 -4.70
N ASP A 71 0.15 -7.60 -4.90
CA ASP A 71 -0.13 -6.28 -5.47
C ASP A 71 0.33 -5.14 -4.53
N LEU A 72 0.21 -5.30 -3.20
CA LEU A 72 0.76 -4.38 -2.19
C LEU A 72 2.28 -4.27 -2.27
N LYS A 73 3.00 -5.39 -2.35
CA LYS A 73 4.47 -5.40 -2.48
C LYS A 73 4.94 -4.73 -3.77
N ASN A 74 4.21 -4.94 -4.87
CA ASN A 74 4.51 -4.27 -6.13
C ASN A 74 4.30 -2.76 -6.03
N PHE A 75 3.19 -2.34 -5.43
CA PHE A 75 2.93 -0.91 -5.20
C PHE A 75 4.00 -0.29 -4.29
N LEU A 76 4.38 -0.96 -3.21
CA LEU A 76 5.44 -0.50 -2.32
C LEU A 76 6.78 -0.34 -3.05
N THR A 77 7.16 -1.33 -3.86
CA THR A 77 8.37 -1.26 -4.70
C THR A 77 8.31 -0.06 -5.66
N TRP A 78 7.18 0.13 -6.33
CA TRP A 78 6.97 1.28 -7.22
C TRP A 78 7.07 2.60 -6.46
N LEU A 79 6.45 2.70 -5.28
CA LEU A 79 6.43 3.90 -4.46
C LEU A 79 7.83 4.29 -4.01
N VAL A 80 8.63 3.33 -3.55
CA VAL A 80 10.03 3.58 -3.16
C VAL A 80 10.83 4.14 -4.34
N THR A 81 10.80 3.48 -5.50
CA THR A 81 11.49 3.99 -6.70
C THR A 81 10.98 5.38 -7.11
N PHE A 82 9.68 5.62 -7.00
CA PHE A 82 9.08 6.90 -7.34
C PHE A 82 9.56 8.01 -6.39
N VAL A 83 9.58 7.76 -5.07
CA VAL A 83 10.06 8.72 -4.07
C VAL A 83 11.55 9.02 -4.27
N GLU A 84 12.39 7.98 -4.42
CA GLU A 84 13.83 8.14 -4.65
C GLU A 84 14.10 9.01 -5.88
N THR A 85 13.37 8.77 -6.98
CA THR A 85 13.49 9.59 -8.19
C THR A 85 13.14 11.06 -7.92
N ARG A 86 12.09 11.34 -7.13
CA ARG A 86 11.68 12.71 -6.81
C ARG A 86 12.61 13.41 -5.83
N GLN A 87 13.20 12.66 -4.92
CA GLN A 87 14.22 13.14 -4.01
C GLN A 87 15.48 13.56 -4.80
N ASP A 88 15.95 12.72 -5.73
CA ASP A 88 17.12 13.03 -6.57
C ASP A 88 16.90 14.24 -7.49
N GLU A 89 15.66 14.49 -7.93
CA GLU A 89 15.31 15.67 -8.74
C GLU A 89 15.25 16.98 -7.95
N LYS A 90 15.08 16.91 -6.61
CA LYS A 90 14.91 18.07 -5.72
C LYS A 90 16.11 18.37 -4.81
N GLY A 91 17.00 17.40 -4.59
CA GLY A 91 18.27 17.55 -3.88
C GLY A 91 19.36 18.21 -4.72
#